data_AF-A0A530Y1N0-F1
#
_entry.id   AF-A0A530Y1N0-F1
#
_cell.length_a   1.000
_cell.length_b   1.000
_cell.length_c   1.000
_cell.angle_alpha   90.00
_cell.angle_beta   90.00
_cell.angle_gamma   90.00
#
_symmetry.space_group_name_H-M   'P 1'
#
loop_
_entity.id
_entity.type
_entity.pdbx_description
1 polymer ?
#
loop_
_entity_poly.entity_id
_entity_poly.type
_entity_poly.pdbx_seq_one_letter_code
_entity_poly.pdbx_strand_id
1 'polypeptide(L)' 'VRALLGDASPLVRGAAVWALSRLVPTSEFAKSASDAVKAEGDEAVRREWRLALANQIEAHA' A
#
# COMPACT_ATOMS: atom_id res chain seq x y z
N VAL A 1 2.07 7.33 -8.91
CA VAL A 1 1.29 6.22 -8.29
C VAL A 1 0.28 6.67 -7.24
N ARG A 2 0.55 7.70 -6.42
CA ARG A 2 -0.37 8.14 -5.34
C ARG A 2 -1.79 8.49 -5.79
N ALA A 3 -1.95 9.12 -6.95
CA ALA A 3 -3.26 9.45 -7.50
C ALA A 3 -4.15 8.21 -7.77
N LEU A 4 -3.52 7.03 -7.99
CA LEU A 4 -4.22 5.78 -8.28
C LEU A 4 -4.69 5.04 -7.01
N LEU A 5 -4.36 5.53 -5.82
CA LEU A 5 -4.84 4.95 -4.56
C LEU A 5 -6.34 5.19 -4.32
N GLY A 6 -6.95 6.12 -5.06
CA GLY A 6 -8.40 6.37 -5.04
C GLY A 6 -9.13 5.85 -6.28
N ASP A 7 -8.48 5.03 -7.11
CA ASP A 7 -9.09 4.51 -8.34
C ASP A 7 -10.32 3.64 -8.01
N ALA A 8 -11.34 3.65 -8.87
CA ALA A 8 -12.55 2.85 -8.67
C ALA A 8 -12.25 1.34 -8.69
N SER A 9 -11.25 0.92 -9.48
CA SER A 9 -10.83 -0.48 -9.60
C SER A 9 -9.94 -0.91 -8.43
N PRO A 10 -10.35 -1.91 -7.64
CA PRO A 10 -9.53 -2.45 -6.55
C PRO A 10 -8.16 -2.98 -7.04
N LEU A 11 -8.11 -3.51 -8.27
CA LEU A 11 -6.87 -4.00 -8.86
C LEU A 11 -5.87 -2.87 -9.11
N VAL A 12 -6.35 -1.72 -9.61
CA VAL A 12 -5.50 -0.53 -9.85
C VAL A 12 -5.00 0.04 -8.53
N ARG A 13 -5.85 0.08 -7.50
CA ARG A 13 -5.44 0.48 -6.15
C ARG A 13 -4.35 -0.46 -5.62
N GLY A 14 -4.53 -1.78 -5.70
CA GLY A 14 -3.53 -2.77 -5.29
C GLY A 14 -2.18 -2.61 -6.01
N ALA A 15 -2.20 -2.42 -7.33
CA ALA A 15 -0.98 -2.14 -8.11
C ALA A 15 -0.30 -0.83 -7.68
N ALA A 16 -1.08 0.21 -7.35
CA ALA A 16 -0.57 1.46 -6.83
C ALA A 16 0.09 1.31 -5.44
N VAL A 17 -0.46 0.46 -4.57
CA VAL A 17 0.14 0.11 -3.27
C VAL A 17 1.50 -0.57 -3.47
N TRP A 18 1.54 -1.59 -4.34
CA TRP A 18 2.76 -2.33 -4.68
C TRP A 18 3.85 -1.43 -5.26
N ALA A 19 3.46 -0.48 -6.11
CA ALA A 19 4.41 0.45 -6.71
C ALA A 19 4.87 1.48 -5.69
N LEU A 20 3.97 2.00 -4.84
CA LEU A 20 4.31 2.96 -3.80
C LEU A 20 5.32 2.38 -2.81
N SER A 21 5.16 1.11 -2.39
CA SER A 21 6.11 0.48 -1.46
C SER A 21 7.55 0.44 -2.00
N ARG A 22 7.75 0.43 -3.31
CA ARG A 22 9.11 0.45 -3.91
C ARG A 22 9.66 1.85 -4.12
N LEU A 23 8.78 2.86 -4.16
CA LEU A 23 9.15 4.23 -4.53
C LEU A 23 9.43 5.11 -3.32
N VAL A 24 9.01 4.72 -2.12
CA VAL A 24 9.18 5.52 -0.90
C VAL A 24 9.85 4.72 0.21
N PRO A 25 10.52 5.38 1.17
CA PRO A 25 11.07 4.72 2.34
C PRO A 25 9.99 4.04 3.20
N THR A 26 10.37 2.96 3.89
CA THR A 26 9.48 2.17 4.76
C THR A 26 8.73 3.02 5.78
N SER A 27 9.35 4.04 6.36
CA SER A 27 8.72 4.93 7.35
C SER A 27 7.57 5.75 6.76
N GLU A 28 7.75 6.25 5.54
CA GLU A 28 6.73 7.01 4.81
C GLU A 28 5.62 6.09 4.29
N PHE A 29 5.98 4.90 3.83
CA PHE A 29 5.02 3.87 3.43
C PHE A 29 4.15 3.42 4.60
N ALA A 30 4.75 3.13 5.76
CA ALA A 30 4.04 2.69 6.96
C ALA A 30 3.02 3.72 7.46
N LYS A 31 3.38 5.02 7.40
CA LYS A 31 2.44 6.11 7.71
C LYS A 31 1.26 6.12 6.74
N SER A 32 1.53 6.03 5.44
CA SER A 32 0.49 5.99 4.40
C SER A 32 -0.42 4.76 4.53
N ALA A 33 0.16 3.60 4.87
CA ALA A 33 -0.55 2.34 5.04
C ALA A 33 -1.51 2.37 6.25
N SER A 34 -1.12 3.02 7.36
CA SER A 34 -1.98 3.12 8.56
C SER A 34 -3.30 3.84 8.27
N ASP A 35 -3.23 4.93 7.50
CA ASP A 35 -4.40 5.71 7.11
C ASP A 35 -5.21 5.00 6.01
N ALA A 36 -4.52 4.43 5.01
CA ALA A 36 -5.16 3.75 3.89
C ALA A 36 -5.89 2.47 4.30
N VAL A 37 -5.35 1.67 5.24
CA VAL A 37 -6.00 0.44 5.72
C VAL A 37 -7.30 0.73 6.48
N LYS A 38 -7.43 1.90 7.11
CA LYS A 38 -8.66 2.32 7.81
C LYS A 38 -9.72 2.82 6.83
N ALA A 39 -9.31 3.52 5.78
CA ALA A 39 -10.20 4.11 4.79
C ALA A 39 -10.65 3.13 3.69
N GLU A 40 -9.84 2.10 3.40
CA GLU A 40 -10.11 1.14 2.34
C GLU A 40 -11.21 0.14 2.73
N GLY A 41 -12.29 0.11 1.95
CA GLY A 41 -13.39 -0.84 2.14
C GLY A 41 -13.07 -2.24 1.62
N ASP A 42 -12.24 -2.35 0.59
CA ASP A 42 -11.90 -3.61 -0.05
C ASP A 42 -10.88 -4.41 0.79
N GLU A 43 -11.24 -5.64 1.15
CA GLU A 43 -10.35 -6.49 1.94
C GLU A 43 -9.12 -6.97 1.18
N ALA A 44 -9.21 -7.17 -0.14
CA ALA A 44 -8.07 -7.56 -0.95
C ALA A 44 -7.04 -6.42 -0.98
N VAL A 45 -7.48 -5.18 -1.21
CA VAL A 45 -6.57 -4.02 -1.18
C VAL A 45 -5.97 -3.81 0.21
N ARG A 46 -6.74 -4.01 1.29
CA ARG A 46 -6.20 -4.01 2.67
C ARG A 46 -5.15 -5.11 2.90
N ARG A 47 -5.28 -6.28 2.27
CA ARG A 47 -4.24 -7.33 2.33
C ARG A 47 -2.98 -6.90 1.58
N GLU A 48 -3.11 -6.29 0.40
CA GLU A 48 -1.96 -5.77 -0.35
C GLU A 48 -1.14 -4.76 0.47
N TRP A 49 -1.79 -3.84 1.19
CA TRP A 49 -1.10 -2.92 2.09
C TRP A 49 -0.28 -3.63 3.18
N ARG A 50 -0.83 -4.69 3.79
CA ARG A 50 -0.15 -5.46 4.84
C ARG A 50 1.02 -6.28 4.28
N LEU A 51 0.83 -6.93 3.13
CA LEU A 51 1.87 -7.70 2.45
C LEU A 51 3.01 -6.78 2.01
N ALA A 52 2.69 -5.62 1.43
CA ALA A 52 3.70 -4.63 1.03
C ALA A 52 4.51 -4.10 2.22
N LEU A 53 3.88 -3.94 3.39
CA LEU A 53 4.57 -3.52 4.62
C LEU A 53 5.51 -4.62 5.14
N ALA A 54 5.04 -5.87 5.18
CA ALA A 54 5.87 -7.01 5.57
C ALA A 54 7.09 -7.17 4.66
N ASN A 55 6.89 -7.12 3.33
CA ASN A 55 7.97 -7.25 2.35
C ASN A 55 9.00 -6.11 2.46
N GLN A 56 8.59 -4.89 2.80
CA GLN A 56 9.51 -3.77 3.01
C GLN A 56 10.36 -3.92 4.27
N ILE A 57 9.80 -4.52 5.33
CA ILE A 57 10.54 -4.82 6.56
C ILE A 57 11.63 -5.85 6.27
N GLU A 58 11.31 -6.91 5.53
CA GLU A 58 12.29 -7.93 5.11
C GLU A 58 13.40 -7.35 4.23
N ALA A 59 13.07 -6.42 3.33
CA ALA A 59 14.06 -5.82 2.43
C ALA A 59 15.06 -4.87 3.13
N HIS A 60 14.77 -4.43 4.36
CA HIS A 60 15.61 -3.49 5.13
C HIS A 60 16.19 -4.11 6.41
N ALA A 61 15.95 -5.41 6.66
CA ALA A 61 16.55 -6.19 7.75
C ALA A 61 17.87 -6.81 7.31
#